data_AF-A0A8B9ZUB4-F1
#
_entry.id   AF-A0A8B9ZUB4-F1
#
_cell.length_a   1.000
_cell.length_b   1.000
_cell.length_c   1.000
_cell.angle_alpha   90.00
_cell.angle_beta   90.00
_cell.angle_gamma   90.00
#
_symmetry.space_group_name_H-M   'P 1'
#
loop_
_entity.id
_entity.type
_entity.pdbx_description
1 polymer ?
#
loop_
_entity_poly.entity_id
_entity_poly.type
_entity_poly.pdbx_seq_one_letter_code
_entity_poly.pdbx_strand_id
1 'polypeptide(L)'
;DPANSRGGGAHAAGADPSHPPCPPQIFHSDKILGDHEVSFLDIAFDEIPERYYRSLEDPRFFSSAKTGRGPLREGWRQHTKPIMCSYKLVTVKFEVWGLQTRVEQFVHKVIRDILLIGHRQAFTWVDEWCGESPRCPPAPLCAGPPMPPTSLAPCAPCLPC
;
A
#
# COMPACT_ATOMS: atom_id res chain seq x y z
N ASP A 1 27.52 7.34 -37.98
CA ASP A 1 27.25 8.45 -37.05
C ASP A 1 26.64 7.97 -35.75
N PRO A 2 27.33 8.13 -34.62
CA PRO A 2 26.76 8.03 -33.29
C PRO A 2 26.47 9.44 -32.76
N ALA A 3 25.21 9.88 -32.80
CA ALA A 3 24.79 11.10 -32.11
C ALA A 3 23.26 11.11 -31.92
N ASN A 4 22.78 10.57 -30.79
CA ASN A 4 21.72 11.22 -30.02
C ASN A 4 21.64 10.64 -28.60
N SER A 5 22.68 10.90 -27.80
CA SER A 5 22.58 10.84 -26.35
C SER A 5 21.78 12.05 -25.86
N ARG A 6 20.47 11.89 -25.66
CA ARG A 6 19.70 12.82 -24.82
C ARG A 6 19.57 12.20 -23.45
N GLY A 7 20.49 12.60 -22.57
CA GLY A 7 20.34 12.43 -21.13
C GLY A 7 19.09 13.18 -20.67
N GLY A 8 18.08 12.45 -20.25
CA GLY A 8 17.03 12.97 -19.38
C GLY A 8 17.58 12.95 -17.97
N GLY A 9 17.84 14.12 -17.39
CA GLY A 9 18.21 14.23 -15.98
C GLY A 9 17.09 13.64 -15.12
N ALA A 10 17.46 12.80 -14.16
CA ALA A 10 16.57 12.36 -13.10
C ALA A 10 16.04 13.60 -12.36
N HIS A 11 14.81 13.99 -12.66
CA HIS A 11 14.07 14.87 -11.77
C HIS A 11 13.82 14.07 -10.50
N ALA A 12 14.62 14.33 -9.47
CA ALA A 12 14.29 13.93 -8.12
C ALA A 12 12.93 14.54 -7.80
N ALA A 13 11.87 13.72 -7.86
CA ALA A 13 10.57 14.09 -7.32
C ALA A 13 10.82 14.54 -5.88
N GLY A 14 10.47 15.80 -5.57
CA GLY A 14 10.74 16.39 -4.27
C GLY A 14 10.24 15.46 -3.17
N ALA A 15 11.13 15.11 -2.24
CA ALA A 15 10.75 14.32 -1.07
C ALA A 15 9.69 15.11 -0.30
N ASP A 16 8.47 14.58 -0.22
CA ASP A 16 7.43 15.15 0.62
C ASP A 16 7.89 15.04 2.09
N PRO A 17 8.06 16.16 2.81
CA PRO A 17 8.51 16.19 4.21
C PRO A 17 7.54 15.48 5.17
N SER A 18 6.35 15.09 4.71
CA SER A 18 5.38 14.30 5.46
C SER A 18 5.72 12.80 5.56
N HIS A 19 6.65 12.30 4.74
CA HIS A 19 7.06 10.90 4.70
C HIS A 19 8.27 10.62 5.61
N PRO A 20 8.27 9.53 6.41
CA PRO A 20 9.51 9.06 7.03
C PRO A 20 10.53 8.79 5.92
N PRO A 21 11.83 9.11 6.12
CA PRO A 21 12.82 8.96 5.07
C PRO A 21 12.83 7.51 4.60
N CYS A 22 12.37 7.28 3.38
CA CYS A 22 12.57 6.00 2.73
C CYS A 22 14.08 5.78 2.65
N PRO A 23 14.62 4.67 3.21
CA PRO A 23 15.99 4.31 2.95
C PRO A 23 16.18 4.29 1.42
N PRO A 24 17.11 5.08 0.85
CA PRO A 24 17.42 4.93 -0.55
C PRO A 24 17.86 3.48 -0.78
N GLN A 25 17.29 2.83 -1.80
CA GLN A 25 17.71 1.50 -2.28
C GLN A 25 17.44 0.31 -1.35
N ILE A 26 16.21 0.14 -0.85
CA ILE A 26 15.80 -1.08 -0.11
C ILE A 26 15.99 -2.36 -0.94
N PHE A 27 15.87 -2.27 -2.25
CA PHE A 27 16.10 -3.38 -3.16
C PHE A 27 17.55 -3.35 -3.65
N HIS A 28 18.45 -4.03 -2.95
CA HIS A 28 19.83 -4.23 -3.38
C HIS A 28 19.89 -5.30 -4.48
N SER A 29 19.83 -4.87 -5.74
CA SER A 29 20.21 -5.70 -6.88
C SER A 29 20.82 -4.82 -7.96
N ASP A 30 21.97 -5.20 -8.48
CA ASP A 30 22.68 -4.49 -9.56
C ASP A 30 21.86 -4.39 -10.86
N LYS A 31 20.74 -5.12 -10.95
CA LYS A 31 19.77 -5.07 -12.05
C LYS A 31 18.73 -3.96 -11.91
N ILE A 32 18.75 -3.22 -10.79
CA ILE A 32 17.79 -2.16 -10.43
C ILE A 32 18.44 -0.77 -10.67
N LEU A 33 19.43 -0.68 -11.55
CA LEU A 33 20.05 0.58 -12.03
C LEU A 33 19.25 1.22 -13.18
N GLY A 34 17.92 1.24 -13.08
CA GLY A 34 17.02 1.90 -14.04
C GLY A 34 16.36 3.14 -13.43
N ASP A 35 15.72 3.96 -14.26
CA ASP A 35 14.79 4.98 -13.79
C ASP A 35 13.59 4.27 -13.15
N HIS A 36 13.49 4.35 -11.82
CA HIS A 36 12.33 3.83 -11.08
C HIS A 36 11.40 4.98 -10.72
N GLU A 37 10.12 4.83 -11.03
CA GLU A 37 9.10 5.71 -10.50
C GLU A 37 8.72 5.26 -9.08
N VAL A 38 8.87 6.16 -8.10
CA VAL A 38 8.44 5.92 -6.72
C VAL A 38 7.04 6.47 -6.53
N SER A 39 6.11 5.59 -6.17
CA SER A 39 4.71 5.89 -5.97
C SER A 39 4.31 5.62 -4.51
N PHE A 40 3.96 6.68 -3.77
CA PHE A 40 3.43 6.57 -2.41
C PHE A 40 1.93 6.32 -2.42
N LEU A 41 1.48 5.44 -1.52
CA LEU A 41 0.05 5.15 -1.31
C LEU A 41 -0.40 5.73 0.04
N ASP A 42 -1.40 6.60 0.02
CA ASP A 42 -2.12 7.01 1.24
C ASP A 42 -3.40 6.21 1.40
N ILE A 43 -3.39 5.24 2.32
CA ILE A 43 -4.55 4.38 2.55
C ILE A 43 -5.79 5.16 3.02
N ALA A 44 -5.65 6.36 3.59
CA ALA A 44 -6.79 7.14 4.04
C ALA A 44 -7.31 8.08 2.95
N PHE A 45 -6.41 8.74 2.22
CA PHE A 45 -6.75 9.91 1.39
C PHE A 45 -6.52 9.75 -0.12
N ASP A 46 -5.82 8.71 -0.58
CA ASP A 46 -5.77 8.45 -2.02
C ASP A 46 -7.15 8.00 -2.53
N GLU A 47 -7.49 8.45 -3.73
CA GLU A 47 -8.74 8.04 -4.39
C GLU A 47 -8.71 6.56 -4.78
N ILE A 48 -9.84 5.88 -4.59
CA ILE A 48 -10.08 4.52 -5.11
C ILE A 48 -11.24 4.56 -6.11
N PRO A 49 -11.31 3.62 -7.07
CA PRO A 49 -12.46 3.53 -7.95
C PRO A 49 -13.76 3.34 -7.14
N GLU A 50 -14.77 4.16 -7.39
CA GLU A 50 -16.04 4.20 -6.64
C GLU A 50 -16.69 2.83 -6.46
N ARG A 51 -16.61 1.96 -7.48
CA ARG A 51 -17.15 0.59 -7.43
C ARG A 51 -16.57 -0.30 -6.31
N TYR A 52 -15.40 0.06 -5.78
CA TYR A 52 -14.74 -0.63 -4.67
C TYR A 52 -14.86 0.12 -3.35
N TYR A 53 -15.44 1.33 -3.35
CA TYR A 53 -15.63 2.08 -2.11
C TYR A 53 -16.69 1.40 -1.24
N ARG A 54 -16.34 1.20 0.02
CA ARG A 54 -17.22 0.70 1.06
C ARG A 54 -16.98 1.52 2.32
N SER A 55 -18.03 2.08 2.89
CA SER A 55 -17.93 2.94 4.08
C SER A 55 -17.32 2.23 5.29
N LEU A 56 -17.58 0.92 5.44
CA LEU A 56 -17.00 0.09 6.50
C LEU A 56 -15.49 -0.18 6.31
N GLU A 57 -14.98 -0.04 5.09
CA GLU A 57 -13.57 -0.23 4.72
C GLU A 57 -12.87 1.12 4.52
N ASP A 58 -13.42 2.21 5.08
CA ASP A 58 -12.82 3.54 5.03
C ASP A 58 -12.01 3.86 6.30
N PRO A 59 -10.66 3.92 6.21
CA PRO A 59 -9.80 4.22 7.36
C PRO A 59 -10.05 5.58 8.00
N ARG A 60 -10.70 6.52 7.30
CA ARG A 60 -11.05 7.84 7.83
C ARG A 60 -12.17 7.79 8.86
N PHE A 61 -12.97 6.73 8.84
CA PHE A 61 -14.12 6.54 9.73
C PHE A 61 -13.97 5.31 10.61
N PHE A 62 -13.16 4.33 10.22
CA PHE A 62 -12.90 3.15 11.01
C PHE A 62 -12.04 3.45 12.26
N SER A 63 -12.49 2.96 13.41
CA SER A 63 -11.74 2.96 14.66
C SER A 63 -11.78 1.55 15.23
N SER A 64 -10.61 0.97 15.47
CA SER A 64 -10.46 -0.36 16.05
C SER A 64 -10.87 -0.35 17.52
N ALA A 65 -11.78 -1.24 17.89
CA ALA A 65 -12.16 -1.45 19.28
C ALA A 65 -11.09 -2.24 20.06
N LYS A 66 -10.33 -3.11 19.39
CA LYS A 66 -9.30 -3.94 20.04
C LYS A 66 -7.98 -3.21 20.27
N THR A 67 -7.57 -2.37 19.33
CA THR A 67 -6.24 -1.73 19.34
C THR A 67 -6.31 -0.22 19.59
N GLY A 68 -7.49 0.39 19.48
CA GLY A 68 -7.65 1.85 19.56
C GLY A 68 -7.07 2.62 18.37
N ARG A 69 -6.64 1.93 17.30
CA ARG A 69 -6.12 2.56 16.08
C ARG A 69 -7.23 3.16 15.24
N GLY A 70 -6.91 4.27 14.58
CA GLY A 70 -7.87 5.03 13.79
C GLY A 70 -8.80 5.89 14.66
N PRO A 71 -9.69 6.69 14.05
CA PRO A 71 -9.75 6.98 12.63
C PRO A 71 -8.51 7.73 12.12
N LEU A 72 -8.12 7.48 10.87
CA LEU A 72 -7.00 8.18 10.23
C LEU A 72 -7.45 9.56 9.78
N ARG A 73 -6.83 10.60 10.37
CA ARG A 73 -7.07 12.00 10.05
C ARG A 73 -5.98 12.54 9.12
N GLU A 74 -6.19 13.73 8.59
CA GLU A 74 -5.14 14.41 7.83
C GLU A 74 -3.87 14.53 8.70
N GLY A 75 -2.72 14.18 8.13
CA GLY A 75 -1.48 14.08 8.90
C GLY A 75 -1.35 12.82 9.77
N TRP A 76 -2.14 11.76 9.52
CA TRP A 76 -2.07 10.53 10.33
C TRP A 76 -0.67 9.93 10.45
N ARG A 77 0.15 10.08 9.42
CA ARG A 77 1.52 9.54 9.40
C ARG A 77 2.43 10.16 10.47
N GLN A 78 2.16 11.39 10.92
CA GLN A 78 2.97 12.05 11.95
C GLN A 78 2.57 11.64 13.38
N HIS A 79 1.30 11.27 13.59
CA HIS A 79 0.73 11.09 14.92
C HIS A 79 0.26 9.67 15.24
N THR A 80 0.19 8.77 14.25
CA THR A 80 -0.12 7.35 14.47
C THR A 80 1.16 6.60 14.83
N LYS A 81 1.13 5.75 15.87
CA LYS A 81 2.22 4.83 16.22
C LYS A 81 1.67 3.50 16.74
N PRO A 82 2.35 2.36 16.46
CA PRO A 82 3.46 2.23 15.53
C PRO A 82 3.00 2.30 14.05
N ILE A 83 3.88 2.78 13.17
CA ILE A 83 3.71 2.77 11.72
C ILE A 83 4.70 1.80 11.10
N MET A 84 4.25 1.05 10.11
CA MET A 84 5.12 0.32 9.21
C MET A 84 4.99 0.83 7.78
N CYS A 85 6.02 0.58 6.99
CA CYS A 85 6.00 0.79 5.56
C CYS A 85 6.26 -0.56 4.86
N SER A 86 5.49 -0.86 3.82
CA SER A 86 5.77 -1.98 2.92
C SER A 86 6.24 -1.44 1.58
N TYR A 87 7.42 -1.86 1.15
CA TYR A 87 7.97 -1.52 -0.15
C TYR A 87 7.65 -2.64 -1.13
N LYS A 88 7.02 -2.29 -2.25
CA LYS A 88 6.67 -3.24 -3.31
C LYS A 88 7.39 -2.82 -4.59
N LEU A 89 8.39 -3.58 -4.99
CA LEU A 89 9.00 -3.43 -6.31
C LEU A 89 8.13 -4.14 -7.33
N VAL A 90 7.61 -3.40 -8.31
CA VAL A 90 6.74 -3.93 -9.36
C VAL A 90 7.44 -3.76 -10.69
N THR A 91 7.64 -4.86 -11.40
CA THR A 91 8.19 -4.85 -12.77
C THR A 91 7.18 -5.50 -13.69
N VAL A 92 6.74 -4.77 -14.71
CA VAL A 92 5.83 -5.28 -15.74
C VAL A 92 6.60 -5.31 -17.06
N LYS A 93 6.42 -6.39 -17.83
CA LYS A 93 7.02 -6.54 -19.15
C LYS A 93 5.96 -7.03 -20.14
N PHE A 94 5.74 -6.29 -21.22
CA PHE A 94 4.75 -6.64 -22.25
C PHE A 94 5.34 -6.49 -23.67
N GLU A 95 5.68 -7.61 -24.29
CA GLU A 95 6.41 -7.63 -25.58
C GLU A 95 5.47 -7.72 -26.79
N VAL A 96 4.53 -6.78 -26.91
CA VAL A 96 3.67 -6.67 -28.09
C VAL A 96 3.89 -5.33 -28.78
N TRP A 97 4.24 -5.39 -30.06
CA TRP A 97 4.52 -4.22 -30.88
C TRP A 97 3.32 -3.27 -30.90
N GLY A 98 3.59 -1.97 -30.69
CA GLY A 98 2.57 -0.92 -30.68
C GLY A 98 1.69 -0.86 -29.43
N LEU A 99 1.78 -1.82 -28.50
CA LEU A 99 0.93 -1.87 -27.29
C LEU A 99 1.71 -1.88 -25.97
N GLN A 100 3.03 -2.14 -25.99
CA GLN A 100 3.90 -2.21 -24.81
C GLN A 100 3.60 -1.14 -23.75
N THR A 101 3.91 0.13 -24.05
CA THR A 101 3.81 1.23 -23.08
C THR A 101 2.40 1.37 -22.49
N ARG A 102 1.37 1.30 -23.35
CA ARG A 102 -0.02 1.51 -22.92
C ARG A 102 -0.49 0.39 -21.99
N VAL A 103 -0.11 -0.85 -22.28
CA VAL A 103 -0.51 -2.00 -21.45
C VAL A 103 0.30 -2.03 -20.16
N GLU A 104 1.61 -1.79 -20.20
CA GLU A 104 2.45 -1.73 -19.00
C GLU A 104 1.96 -0.65 -18.03
N GLN A 105 1.70 0.57 -18.52
CA GLN A 105 1.14 1.66 -17.70
C GLN A 105 -0.23 1.29 -17.10
N PHE A 106 -1.10 0.66 -17.90
CA PHE A 106 -2.40 0.20 -17.41
C PHE A 106 -2.25 -0.82 -16.28
N VAL A 107 -1.37 -1.81 -16.44
CA VAL A 107 -1.12 -2.83 -15.41
C VAL A 107 -0.54 -2.20 -14.14
N HIS A 108 0.40 -1.26 -14.26
CA HIS A 108 0.92 -0.52 -13.11
C HIS A 108 -0.19 0.22 -12.35
N LYS A 109 -1.12 0.88 -13.07
CA LYS A 109 -2.29 1.53 -12.45
C LYS A 109 -3.17 0.52 -11.72
N VAL A 110 -3.47 -0.63 -12.33
CA VAL A 110 -4.28 -1.68 -11.71
C VAL A 110 -3.60 -2.22 -10.44
N ILE A 111 -2.28 -2.43 -10.47
CA ILE A 111 -1.52 -2.88 -9.30
C ILE A 111 -1.56 -1.82 -8.19
N ARG A 112 -1.42 -0.53 -8.54
CA ARG A 112 -1.57 0.57 -7.57
C ARG A 112 -2.93 0.51 -6.86
N ASP A 113 -4.01 0.37 -7.62
CA ASP A 113 -5.38 0.30 -7.09
C ASP A 113 -5.56 -0.92 -6.16
N ILE A 114 -5.09 -2.11 -6.58
CA ILE A 114 -5.16 -3.35 -5.78
C ILE A 114 -4.41 -3.18 -4.47
N LEU A 115 -3.19 -2.63 -4.50
CA LEU A 115 -2.39 -2.42 -3.30
C LEU A 115 -3.08 -1.43 -2.36
N LEU A 116 -3.62 -0.33 -2.88
CA LEU A 116 -4.31 0.67 -2.08
C LEU A 116 -5.55 0.09 -1.40
N ILE A 117 -6.43 -0.57 -2.15
CA ILE A 117 -7.66 -1.20 -1.64
C ILE A 117 -7.32 -2.29 -0.60
N GLY A 118 -6.36 -3.16 -0.90
CA GLY A 118 -5.96 -4.24 0.00
C GLY A 118 -5.40 -3.73 1.34
N HIS A 119 -4.64 -2.62 1.34
CA HIS A 119 -4.14 -2.05 2.60
C HIS A 119 -5.22 -1.31 3.39
N ARG A 120 -6.20 -0.70 2.72
CA ARG A 120 -7.40 -0.15 3.38
C ARG A 120 -8.14 -1.24 4.14
N GLN A 121 -8.43 -2.35 3.46
CA GLN A 121 -9.08 -3.52 4.05
C GLN A 121 -8.28 -4.10 5.21
N ALA A 122 -6.97 -4.30 5.03
CA ALA A 122 -6.11 -4.83 6.10
C ALA A 122 -6.15 -3.96 7.36
N PHE A 123 -6.19 -2.63 7.21
CA PHE A 123 -6.32 -1.70 8.34
C PHE A 123 -7.70 -1.78 8.99
N THR A 124 -8.78 -1.74 8.21
CA THR A 124 -10.16 -1.75 8.74
C THR A 124 -10.59 -3.10 9.28
N TRP A 125 -9.92 -4.19 8.89
CA TRP A 125 -10.17 -5.53 9.41
C TRP A 125 -9.22 -5.91 10.54
N VAL A 126 -8.45 -4.96 11.11
CA VAL A 126 -7.52 -5.24 12.22
C VAL A 126 -8.20 -5.95 13.39
N ASP A 127 -9.46 -5.60 13.68
CA ASP A 127 -10.20 -6.24 14.77
C ASP A 127 -10.55 -7.70 14.48
N GLU A 128 -10.55 -8.14 13.22
CA GLU A 128 -10.87 -9.51 12.86
C GLU A 128 -9.68 -10.44 13.14
N TRP A 129 -8.45 -10.00 12.86
CA TRP A 129 -7.25 -10.83 12.97
C TRP A 129 -6.36 -10.51 14.19
N CYS A 130 -6.39 -9.28 14.72
CA CYS A 130 -5.60 -8.86 15.87
C CYS A 130 -6.28 -9.33 17.17
N GLY A 131 -6.16 -10.63 17.46
CA GLY A 131 -6.75 -11.27 18.65
C GLY A 131 -6.61 -12.80 18.68
N GLU A 132 -6.27 -13.43 17.56
CA GLU A 132 -5.98 -14.88 17.48
C GLU A 132 -4.50 -15.20 17.75
N SER A 133 -3.66 -14.18 17.92
CA SER A 133 -2.23 -14.32 18.23
C SER A 133 -2.01 -14.24 19.75
N PRO A 134 -1.24 -15.17 20.36
CA PRO A 134 -0.98 -15.19 21.81
C PRO A 134 -0.20 -13.98 22.36
N ARG A 135 0.10 -12.98 21.53
CA ARG A 135 0.80 -11.75 21.94
C ARG A 135 -0.12 -10.52 22.06
N CYS A 136 -1.41 -10.64 21.79
CA CYS A 136 -2.36 -9.54 21.95
C CYS A 136 -3.22 -9.78 23.22
N PRO A 137 -3.16 -8.93 24.26
CA PRO A 137 -4.02 -9.10 25.43
C PRO A 137 -5.50 -8.93 25.04
N PRO A 138 -6.42 -9.73 25.61
CA PRO A 138 -7.79 -9.80 25.13
C PRO A 138 -8.63 -8.58 25.53
N ALA A 139 -9.35 -8.01 24.56
CA ALA A 139 -10.61 -7.32 24.81
C ALA A 139 -11.76 -8.36 24.71
N PRO A 140 -12.76 -8.33 25.62
CA PRO A 140 -13.65 -9.47 25.81
C PRO A 140 -14.70 -9.58 24.71
N LEU A 141 -14.91 -10.83 24.26
CA LEU A 141 -16.17 -11.35 23.70
C LEU A 141 -16.74 -10.62 22.47
N CYS A 142 -16.59 -11.22 21.29
CA CYS A 142 -17.70 -11.33 20.32
C CYS A 142 -17.32 -12.34 19.23
N ALA A 143 -17.98 -13.49 19.25
CA ALA A 143 -17.92 -14.51 18.22
C ALA A 143 -18.70 -14.03 16.98
N GLY A 144 -18.07 -14.08 15.81
CA GLY A 144 -18.69 -13.92 14.50
C GLY A 144 -18.36 -15.12 13.60
N PRO A 145 -19.22 -15.46 12.62
CA PRO A 145 -19.07 -16.66 11.80
C PRO A 145 -17.85 -16.58 10.84
N PRO A 146 -17.32 -17.73 10.39
CA PRO A 146 -16.19 -17.77 9.45
C PRO A 146 -16.57 -17.21 8.08
N MET A 147 -15.67 -16.43 7.49
CA MET A 147 -15.83 -15.81 6.17
C MET A 147 -15.70 -16.84 5.02
N PRO A 148 -16.41 -16.65 3.89
CA PRO A 148 -16.38 -17.55 2.74
C PRO A 148 -15.04 -17.51 1.96
N PRO A 149 -14.68 -18.60 1.25
CA PRO A 149 -13.34 -18.84 0.70
C PRO A 149 -12.94 -18.02 -0.56
N THR A 150 -13.67 -16.96 -0.91
CA THR A 150 -13.46 -16.20 -2.16
C THR A 150 -12.75 -14.86 -2.00
N SER A 151 -12.38 -14.47 -0.78
CA SER A 151 -11.51 -13.31 -0.58
C SER A 151 -10.05 -13.76 -0.57
N LEU A 152 -9.29 -13.39 -1.61
CA LEU A 152 -7.83 -13.40 -1.56
C LEU A 152 -7.43 -12.46 -0.41
N ALA A 153 -7.23 -13.00 0.78
CA ALA A 153 -6.66 -12.26 1.88
C ALA A 153 -5.31 -11.70 1.40
N PRO A 154 -5.08 -10.38 1.41
CA PRO A 154 -3.70 -9.90 1.36
C PRO A 154 -3.00 -10.54 2.56
N CYS A 155 -1.89 -11.25 2.32
CA CYS A 155 -1.06 -11.77 3.40
C CYS A 155 -0.94 -10.68 4.46
N ALA A 156 -1.46 -10.95 5.67
CA ALA A 156 -1.51 -9.98 6.74
C ALA A 156 -0.12 -9.31 6.81
N PRO A 157 -0.01 -8.00 6.53
CA PRO A 157 1.26 -7.34 6.72
C PRO A 157 1.65 -7.58 8.17
N CYS A 158 2.91 -7.97 8.40
CA CYS A 158 3.48 -8.19 9.73
C CYS A 158 3.49 -6.88 10.54
N LEU A 159 2.35 -6.25 10.78
CA LEU A 159 2.19 -5.05 11.59
C LEU A 159 2.52 -5.47 13.02
N PRO A 160 3.60 -4.95 13.64
CA PRO A 160 3.76 -5.06 15.06
C PRO A 160 2.53 -4.40 15.68
N CYS A 161 1.85 -5.17 16.53
CA CYS A 161 0.81 -4.71 17.42
C CYS A 161 1.26 -3.42 18.12
#